data_AF-A0A3B8PKZ6-F1
#
_entry.id   AF-A0A3B8PKZ6-F1
#
_cell.length_a   1.000
_cell.length_b   1.000
_cell.length_c   1.000
_cell.angle_alpha   90.00
_cell.angle_beta   90.00
_cell.angle_gamma   90.00
#
_symmetry.space_group_name_H-M   'P 1'
#
loop_
_entity.id
_entity.type
_entity.pdbx_description
1 polymer ?
#
loop_
_entity_poly.entity_id
_entity_poly.type
_entity_poly.pdbx_seq_one_letter_code
_entity_poly.pdbx_strand_id
1 'polypeptide(L)'
;MKRSITWIGLVLLVPSLVWAGEANTKIGKLVEGMRVGPLKRLDIGVTRKGTSIPALVTDEDLVLGSTKTRVLLVNFGGASNPEVSVGSTLEWFYKSREAAGFRKRFLLSAVPVVNPDGWSAGRGDRNLSGGTPSKVFPPEGTAYGDPKNPEAHYLWRWIGISAPDLVIEIVDGRPSLSVPRTGLVAMKPLLQLGPDLKPGDGLAAALPRHSPCGTGPVPALRLRGDPGQVPARLAKILGSGFVGPSPARRELQKRLDRTPIQIAGQLAKRYGHQLGTVAYIPALALVGRIRLGKLIDDPSHLADVERIVRPYVEGKKPTVPPGRIFGSNHSGHLIFSELARVTGKPIYRKLAKNAADLAFDKRGQLREAMPGHVEMSDSVFMACPILVETGALTGNRQYTRMALRHMTFMLKTNLRSDGLHAHSPLDPAPWGRGNGFPALGLAWCLSHLKESAPERKPILAAHRAHLAALVKHQDLTGTWHQVVNHPGSYREFTSTCMITYSIIRGIRRGWLDRKRFGPVVDRAWPAIKSRIAADATLVDVCTGTGKQKDLRAYLDRPAILGLDDRGGAMALLVTTEMAAWQRDQKTR
;
A
#
# COMPACT_ATOMS: atom_id res chain seq x y z
N MET A 1 15.43 52.22 33.57
CA MET A 1 14.10 51.88 34.12
C MET A 1 13.34 51.07 33.09
N LYS A 2 12.96 49.84 33.47
CA LYS A 2 12.26 48.84 32.64
C LYS A 2 10.81 49.25 32.37
N ARG A 3 10.32 49.06 31.14
CA ARG A 3 8.93 48.65 30.89
C ARG A 3 8.93 47.58 29.81
N SER A 4 8.77 46.33 30.26
CA SER A 4 8.51 45.17 29.42
C SER A 4 7.06 45.22 28.91
N ILE A 5 6.88 45.03 27.61
CA ILE A 5 5.59 44.69 27.01
C ILE A 5 5.69 43.23 26.57
N THR A 6 5.01 42.37 27.32
CA THR A 6 4.94 40.92 27.10
C THR A 6 3.92 40.65 25.99
N TRP A 7 4.39 40.19 24.83
CA TRP A 7 3.51 39.60 23.81
C TRP A 7 3.20 38.15 24.22
N ILE A 8 1.97 37.93 24.68
CA ILE A 8 1.43 36.58 24.91
C ILE A 8 1.14 35.98 23.52
N GLY A 9 2.01 35.05 23.11
CA GLY A 9 1.78 34.22 21.92
C GLY A 9 0.63 33.26 22.17
N LEU A 10 -0.54 33.57 21.59
CA LEU A 10 -1.65 32.64 21.51
C LEU A 10 -1.27 31.53 20.50
N VAL A 11 -0.77 30.40 21.01
CA VAL A 11 -0.62 29.18 20.21
C VAL A 11 -2.02 28.68 19.88
N LEU A 12 -2.49 29.01 18.69
CA LEU A 12 -3.67 28.41 18.08
C LEU A 12 -3.37 26.93 17.82
N LEU A 13 -3.79 26.08 18.77
CA LEU A 13 -4.03 24.66 18.56
C LEU A 13 -4.99 24.53 17.37
N VAL A 14 -4.46 24.17 16.21
CA VAL A 14 -5.26 23.82 15.04
C VAL A 14 -6.07 22.56 15.39
N PRO A 15 -7.41 22.59 15.34
CA PRO A 15 -8.19 21.39 15.59
C PRO A 15 -8.02 20.48 14.38
N SER A 16 -7.44 19.30 14.62
CA SER A 16 -7.56 18.16 13.72
C SER A 16 -9.04 17.80 13.59
N LEU A 17 -9.71 18.34 12.56
CA LEU A 17 -11.06 17.96 12.17
C LEU A 17 -11.05 16.51 11.66
N VAL A 18 -11.25 15.58 12.59
CA VAL A 18 -11.85 14.29 12.32
C VAL A 18 -13.01 14.19 13.29
N TRP A 19 -14.22 14.07 12.75
CA TRP A 19 -15.38 13.58 13.50
C TRP A 19 -15.01 12.20 14.06
N ALA A 20 -14.40 12.15 15.24
CA ALA A 20 -14.25 10.92 16.00
C ALA A 20 -15.64 10.58 16.53
N GLY A 21 -16.45 9.91 15.70
CA GLY A 21 -17.75 9.40 16.12
C GLY A 21 -17.62 8.62 17.43
N GLU A 22 -18.70 8.55 18.20
CA GLU A 22 -18.73 7.90 19.52
C GLU A 22 -18.03 6.52 19.54
N ALA A 23 -18.22 5.73 18.48
CA ALA A 23 -17.55 4.43 18.30
C ALA A 23 -16.02 4.53 18.21
N ASN A 24 -15.47 5.49 17.46
CA ASN A 24 -14.02 5.73 17.38
C ASN A 24 -13.43 6.16 18.75
N THR A 25 -14.19 6.89 19.56
CA THR A 25 -13.77 7.27 20.92
C THR A 25 -13.80 6.06 21.86
N LYS A 26 -14.88 5.26 21.85
CA LYS A 26 -14.97 4.04 22.69
C LYS A 26 -13.91 3.02 22.32
N ILE A 27 -13.69 2.76 21.03
CA ILE A 27 -12.67 1.81 20.58
C ILE A 27 -11.25 2.33 20.92
N GLY A 28 -11.03 3.64 20.86
CA GLY A 28 -9.76 4.25 21.27
C GLY A 28 -9.44 3.97 22.75
N LYS A 29 -10.41 4.20 23.64
CA LYS A 29 -10.26 3.90 25.08
C LYS A 29 -10.04 2.41 25.34
N LEU A 30 -10.82 1.55 24.69
CA LEU A 30 -10.70 0.09 24.79
C LEU A 30 -9.29 -0.39 24.44
N VAL A 31 -8.79 0.04 23.28
CA VAL A 31 -7.47 -0.38 22.78
C VAL A 31 -6.36 0.16 23.66
N GLU A 32 -6.46 1.39 24.15
CA GLU A 32 -5.45 1.96 25.05
C GLU A 32 -5.36 1.18 26.37
N GLY A 33 -6.50 0.77 26.94
CA GLY A 33 -6.54 -0.09 28.13
C GLY A 33 -5.91 -1.48 27.93
N MET A 34 -5.79 -1.94 26.69
CA MET A 34 -5.21 -3.24 26.33
C MET A 34 -3.74 -3.18 25.89
N ARG A 35 -3.13 -1.98 25.83
CA ARG A 35 -1.72 -1.82 25.43
C ARG A 35 -0.77 -2.21 26.57
N VAL A 36 -0.59 -3.51 26.71
CA VAL A 36 0.35 -4.09 27.67
C VAL A 36 1.66 -4.49 27.02
N GLY A 37 2.78 -4.24 27.70
CA GLY A 37 4.12 -4.61 27.23
C GLY A 37 4.46 -4.01 25.86
N PRO A 38 4.89 -4.82 24.86
CA PRO A 38 5.37 -4.34 23.57
C PRO A 38 4.26 -3.99 22.55
N LEU A 39 2.99 -4.09 22.93
CA LEU A 39 1.87 -3.95 22.00
C LEU A 39 1.68 -2.50 21.52
N LYS A 40 1.54 -2.36 20.20
CA LYS A 40 1.23 -1.12 19.50
C LYS A 40 -0.08 -1.26 18.75
N ARG A 41 -0.84 -0.16 18.70
CA ARG A 41 -2.04 -0.07 17.86
C ARG A 41 -1.65 -0.01 16.39
N LEU A 42 -2.34 -0.78 15.57
CA LEU A 42 -2.30 -0.73 14.12
C LEU A 42 -3.74 -0.86 13.60
N ASP A 43 -4.21 0.07 12.79
CA ASP A 43 -5.53 -0.05 12.20
C ASP A 43 -5.46 -0.94 10.93
N ILE A 44 -6.35 -1.92 10.84
CA ILE A 44 -6.36 -2.93 9.79
C ILE A 44 -7.52 -2.76 8.80
N GLY A 45 -8.48 -1.92 9.14
CA GLY A 45 -9.65 -1.67 8.31
C GLY A 45 -10.51 -0.51 8.79
N VAL A 46 -11.58 -0.24 8.04
CA VAL A 46 -12.56 0.80 8.33
C VAL A 46 -13.96 0.30 8.02
N THR A 47 -14.89 0.52 8.93
CA THR A 47 -16.29 0.12 8.76
C THR A 47 -17.03 1.04 7.79
N ARG A 48 -18.28 0.68 7.46
CA ARG A 48 -19.21 1.55 6.72
C ARG A 48 -19.52 2.87 7.42
N LYS A 49 -19.43 2.94 8.75
CA LYS A 49 -19.61 4.20 9.51
C LYS A 49 -18.31 5.01 9.66
N GLY A 50 -17.19 4.51 9.15
CA GLY A 50 -15.90 5.23 9.23
C GLY A 50 -15.12 4.95 10.52
N THR A 51 -15.53 3.93 11.27
CA THR A 51 -14.84 3.51 12.49
C THR A 51 -13.66 2.62 12.13
N SER A 52 -12.50 2.88 12.72
CA SER A 52 -11.32 2.06 12.46
C SER A 52 -11.40 0.71 13.16
N ILE A 53 -10.91 -0.33 12.52
CA ILE A 53 -10.80 -1.69 13.06
C ILE A 53 -9.38 -1.85 13.60
N PRO A 54 -9.17 -1.83 14.93
CA PRO A 54 -7.83 -1.86 15.50
C PRO A 54 -7.28 -3.28 15.63
N ALA A 55 -5.98 -3.39 15.49
CA ALA A 55 -5.17 -4.51 15.93
C ALA A 55 -4.13 -4.05 16.96
N LEU A 56 -3.73 -4.95 17.83
CA LEU A 56 -2.62 -4.82 18.76
C LEU A 56 -1.53 -5.81 18.33
N VAL A 57 -0.37 -5.26 17.96
CA VAL A 57 0.74 -6.02 17.40
C VAL A 57 2.05 -5.62 18.08
N THR A 58 3.03 -6.52 18.10
CA THR A 58 4.41 -6.20 18.46
C THR A 58 5.22 -5.85 17.22
N ASP A 59 6.39 -5.23 17.38
CA ASP A 59 7.31 -5.04 16.23
C ASP A 59 7.75 -6.39 15.64
N GLU A 60 7.91 -7.42 16.49
CA GLU A 60 8.30 -8.77 16.06
C GLU A 60 7.19 -9.46 15.26
N ASP A 61 5.91 -9.13 15.50
CA ASP A 61 4.80 -9.59 14.67
C ASP A 61 4.89 -9.10 13.23
N LEU A 62 5.60 -8.01 12.96
CA LEU A 62 5.75 -7.46 11.60
C LEU A 62 6.96 -8.05 10.87
N VAL A 63 7.77 -8.86 11.56
CA VAL A 63 8.96 -9.52 11.03
C VAL A 63 8.63 -10.96 10.66
N LEU A 64 8.35 -11.20 9.38
CA LEU A 64 8.02 -12.53 8.85
C LEU A 64 9.10 -13.58 9.12
N GLY A 65 10.36 -13.17 9.32
CA GLY A 65 11.49 -14.04 9.67
C GLY A 65 11.67 -14.38 11.16
N SER A 66 10.79 -13.93 12.08
CA SER A 66 10.89 -14.28 13.51
C SER A 66 10.96 -15.80 13.76
N THR A 67 11.70 -16.23 14.76
CA THR A 67 11.76 -17.66 15.14
C THR A 67 10.58 -18.08 16.02
N LYS A 68 9.82 -17.13 16.56
CA LYS A 68 8.66 -17.40 17.41
C LYS A 68 7.42 -17.74 16.59
N THR A 69 6.55 -18.53 17.21
CA THR A 69 5.21 -18.85 16.68
C THR A 69 4.26 -17.69 16.94
N ARG A 70 3.64 -17.15 15.90
CA ARG A 70 2.79 -15.96 15.93
C ARG A 70 1.33 -16.32 16.10
N VAL A 71 0.73 -15.93 17.21
CA VAL A 71 -0.68 -16.20 17.52
C VAL A 71 -1.48 -14.90 17.46
N LEU A 72 -2.61 -14.94 16.73
CA LEU A 72 -3.53 -13.83 16.60
C LEU A 72 -4.88 -14.18 17.25
N LEU A 73 -5.27 -13.41 18.27
CA LEU A 73 -6.61 -13.45 18.83
C LEU A 73 -7.55 -12.60 17.97
N VAL A 74 -8.75 -13.08 17.68
CA VAL A 74 -9.76 -12.35 16.93
C VAL A 74 -11.09 -12.41 17.66
N ASN A 75 -11.65 -11.25 18.01
CA ASN A 75 -12.98 -11.13 18.59
C ASN A 75 -13.86 -10.23 17.68
N PHE A 76 -15.05 -10.71 17.32
CA PHE A 76 -15.99 -10.00 16.44
C PHE A 76 -16.80 -8.89 17.13
N GLY A 77 -16.58 -8.60 18.41
CA GLY A 77 -17.33 -7.58 19.16
C GLY A 77 -18.72 -8.03 19.59
N GLY A 78 -19.24 -9.09 18.97
CA GLY A 78 -20.42 -9.82 19.44
C GLY A 78 -20.16 -10.75 20.60
N ALA A 79 -18.90 -10.95 20.96
CA ALA A 79 -18.51 -11.77 22.09
C ALA A 79 -18.14 -10.90 23.29
N SER A 80 -18.83 -11.13 24.41
CA SER A 80 -18.43 -10.93 25.80
C SER A 80 -17.23 -10.02 26.08
N ASN A 81 -17.48 -8.98 26.89
CA ASN A 81 -16.59 -7.88 27.26
C ASN A 81 -15.14 -8.05 26.74
N PRO A 82 -14.76 -7.41 25.62
CA PRO A 82 -13.43 -7.52 25.03
C PRO A 82 -12.30 -7.25 26.03
N GLU A 83 -12.52 -6.42 27.05
CA GLU A 83 -11.59 -6.15 28.15
C GLU A 83 -11.25 -7.43 28.92
N VAL A 84 -12.25 -8.29 29.13
CA VAL A 84 -12.08 -9.56 29.83
C VAL A 84 -11.55 -10.63 28.87
N SER A 85 -12.16 -10.80 27.69
CA SER A 85 -11.80 -11.90 26.79
C SER A 85 -10.43 -11.70 26.12
N VAL A 86 -10.15 -10.49 25.63
CA VAL A 86 -8.89 -10.15 24.96
C VAL A 86 -7.94 -9.44 25.91
N GLY A 87 -8.39 -8.41 26.63
CA GLY A 87 -7.55 -7.60 27.50
C GLY A 87 -6.87 -8.41 28.61
N SER A 88 -7.64 -9.19 29.38
CA SER A 88 -7.09 -10.04 30.45
C SER A 88 -6.16 -11.14 29.90
N THR A 89 -6.41 -11.63 28.68
CA THR A 89 -5.55 -12.61 28.01
C THR A 89 -4.21 -12.00 27.61
N LEU A 90 -4.21 -10.78 27.05
CA LEU A 90 -2.99 -10.04 26.76
C LEU A 90 -2.22 -9.71 28.05
N GLU A 91 -2.92 -9.25 29.09
CA GLU A 91 -2.32 -8.94 30.38
C GLU A 91 -1.67 -10.17 31.01
N TRP A 92 -2.38 -11.30 31.05
CA TRP A 92 -1.81 -12.57 31.50
C TRP A 92 -0.58 -12.93 30.68
N PHE A 93 -0.67 -12.93 29.34
CA PHE A 93 0.44 -13.36 28.49
C PHE A 93 1.68 -12.47 28.66
N TYR A 94 1.52 -11.16 28.83
CA TYR A 94 2.64 -10.23 28.90
C TYR A 94 3.16 -9.94 30.31
N LYS A 95 2.34 -10.06 31.36
CA LYS A 95 2.72 -9.73 32.75
C LYS A 95 2.86 -10.93 33.67
N SER A 96 2.19 -12.05 33.42
CA SER A 96 2.22 -13.18 34.37
C SER A 96 3.55 -13.93 34.36
N ARG A 97 3.93 -14.50 35.50
CA ARG A 97 5.10 -15.41 35.60
C ARG A 97 4.83 -16.73 34.89
N GLU A 98 3.59 -17.23 34.95
CA GLU A 98 3.15 -18.46 34.29
C GLU A 98 3.40 -18.43 32.78
N ALA A 99 3.13 -17.30 32.12
CA ALA A 99 3.32 -17.16 30.69
C ALA A 99 4.78 -16.91 30.27
N ALA A 100 5.73 -16.79 31.21
CA ALA A 100 7.12 -16.48 30.89
C ALA A 100 7.77 -17.51 29.96
N GLY A 101 7.47 -18.80 30.15
CA GLY A 101 7.94 -19.87 29.25
C GLY A 101 7.33 -19.80 27.85
N PHE A 102 6.09 -19.32 27.74
CA PHE A 102 5.43 -19.13 26.44
C PHE A 102 6.00 -17.92 25.69
N ARG A 103 6.27 -16.80 26.36
CA ARG A 103 6.84 -15.58 25.74
C ARG A 103 8.20 -15.80 25.04
N LYS A 104 8.95 -16.84 25.44
CA LYS A 104 10.19 -17.24 24.78
C LYS A 104 9.96 -17.87 23.40
N ARG A 105 8.79 -18.45 23.16
CA ARG A 105 8.46 -19.26 21.97
C ARG A 105 7.33 -18.68 21.12
N PHE A 106 6.50 -17.84 21.70
CA PHE A 106 5.28 -17.31 21.09
C PHE A 106 5.24 -15.79 21.11
N LEU A 107 4.56 -15.24 20.10
CA LEU A 107 4.08 -13.87 20.07
C LEU A 107 2.56 -13.91 20.14
N LEU A 108 1.97 -12.94 20.85
CA LEU A 108 0.53 -12.83 20.98
C LEU A 108 0.08 -11.44 20.52
N SER A 109 -0.67 -11.41 19.44
CA SER A 109 -1.33 -10.22 18.89
C SER A 109 -2.83 -10.38 18.93
N ALA A 110 -3.57 -9.30 18.73
CA ALA A 110 -5.03 -9.33 18.76
C ALA A 110 -5.68 -8.38 17.77
N VAL A 111 -6.85 -8.75 17.26
CA VAL A 111 -7.89 -7.84 16.77
C VAL A 111 -8.99 -7.84 17.83
N PRO A 112 -8.98 -6.87 18.76
CA PRO A 112 -9.87 -6.93 19.92
C PRO A 112 -11.35 -6.83 19.56
N VAL A 113 -11.68 -6.09 18.50
CA VAL A 113 -13.05 -5.91 18.03
C VAL A 113 -13.04 -5.73 16.51
N VAL A 114 -13.50 -6.74 15.77
CA VAL A 114 -13.62 -6.70 14.29
C VAL A 114 -14.79 -5.81 13.85
N ASN A 115 -15.91 -5.82 14.59
CA ASN A 115 -17.10 -5.00 14.33
C ASN A 115 -17.26 -3.90 15.40
N PRO A 116 -16.44 -2.82 15.35
CA PRO A 116 -16.42 -1.80 16.40
C PRO A 116 -17.73 -1.01 16.48
N ASP A 117 -18.44 -0.85 15.35
CA ASP A 117 -19.73 -0.16 15.32
C ASP A 117 -20.83 -0.96 16.03
N GLY A 118 -20.94 -2.26 15.73
CA GLY A 118 -21.91 -3.15 16.37
C GLY A 118 -21.64 -3.27 17.87
N TRP A 119 -20.38 -3.44 18.26
CA TRP A 119 -19.96 -3.46 19.66
C TRP A 119 -20.31 -2.15 20.39
N SER A 120 -19.93 -1.00 19.81
CA SER A 120 -20.21 0.32 20.40
C SER A 120 -21.70 0.60 20.60
N ALA A 121 -22.54 -0.02 19.77
CA ALA A 121 -24.00 0.10 19.80
C ALA A 121 -24.71 -1.04 20.55
N GLY A 122 -23.98 -1.97 21.18
CA GLY A 122 -24.56 -3.09 21.90
C GLY A 122 -25.33 -4.09 21.03
N ARG A 123 -25.01 -4.19 19.72
CA ARG A 123 -25.72 -5.04 18.75
C ARG A 123 -25.11 -6.43 18.57
N GLY A 124 -24.19 -6.79 19.43
CA GLY A 124 -23.42 -8.01 19.32
C GLY A 124 -22.71 -8.07 17.96
N ASP A 125 -22.89 -9.19 17.24
CA ASP A 125 -22.22 -9.46 15.96
C ASP A 125 -22.88 -8.75 14.75
N ARG A 126 -24.07 -8.15 14.92
CA ARG A 126 -24.69 -7.35 13.84
C ARG A 126 -24.02 -5.97 13.77
N ASN A 127 -23.60 -5.56 12.58
CA ASN A 127 -23.05 -4.21 12.39
C ASN A 127 -24.14 -3.18 12.10
N LEU A 128 -23.74 -1.91 11.92
CA LEU A 128 -24.65 -0.80 11.64
C LEU A 128 -24.96 -0.62 10.13
N SER A 129 -24.69 -1.64 9.33
CA SER A 129 -24.87 -1.66 7.88
C SER A 129 -25.69 -2.85 7.37
N GLY A 130 -26.37 -3.55 8.28
CA GLY A 130 -27.24 -4.69 7.93
C GLY A 130 -26.48 -5.98 7.62
N GLY A 131 -25.21 -6.06 8.03
CA GLY A 131 -24.34 -7.24 7.93
C GLY A 131 -24.13 -7.96 9.26
N THR A 132 -23.46 -9.11 9.18
CA THR A 132 -23.03 -9.93 10.31
C THR A 132 -21.63 -10.46 9.97
N PRO A 133 -20.56 -9.68 10.23
CA PRO A 133 -19.24 -9.95 9.70
C PRO A 133 -18.67 -11.33 10.06
N SER A 134 -19.02 -11.94 11.21
CA SER A 134 -18.50 -13.27 11.57
C SER A 134 -18.98 -14.41 10.66
N LYS A 135 -20.05 -14.19 9.87
CA LYS A 135 -20.74 -15.24 9.09
C LYS A 135 -20.36 -15.28 7.61
N VAL A 136 -19.45 -14.42 7.16
CA VAL A 136 -19.15 -14.23 5.74
C VAL A 136 -17.70 -14.60 5.40
N PHE A 137 -17.23 -15.75 5.90
CA PHE A 137 -15.89 -16.26 5.59
C PHE A 137 -15.93 -17.55 4.75
N PRO A 138 -15.11 -17.67 3.69
CA PRO A 138 -14.31 -16.60 3.09
C PRO A 138 -15.21 -15.49 2.50
N PRO A 139 -14.82 -14.21 2.57
CA PRO A 139 -15.66 -13.13 2.07
C PRO A 139 -15.58 -13.06 0.54
N GLU A 140 -16.72 -12.80 -0.10
CA GLU A 140 -16.87 -12.71 -1.56
C GLU A 140 -17.27 -11.30 -2.00
N GLY A 141 -17.11 -10.98 -3.28
CA GLY A 141 -17.54 -9.70 -3.85
C GLY A 141 -16.45 -8.62 -3.92
N THR A 142 -16.85 -7.36 -3.73
CA THR A 142 -16.06 -6.16 -4.10
C THR A 142 -15.00 -5.73 -3.08
N ALA A 143 -14.56 -6.65 -2.22
CA ALA A 143 -13.60 -6.38 -1.16
C ALA A 143 -14.11 -5.31 -0.18
N TYR A 144 -13.32 -4.27 0.04
CA TYR A 144 -13.64 -3.15 0.95
C TYR A 144 -14.87 -2.34 0.51
N GLY A 145 -15.32 -2.51 -0.75
CA GLY A 145 -16.55 -1.95 -1.31
C GLY A 145 -17.83 -2.71 -0.91
N ASP A 146 -17.76 -3.78 -0.12
CA ASP A 146 -18.94 -4.54 0.33
C ASP A 146 -19.88 -3.68 1.18
N PRO A 147 -21.15 -3.46 0.78
CA PRO A 147 -22.05 -2.54 1.47
C PRO A 147 -22.45 -3.00 2.88
N LYS A 148 -22.32 -4.29 3.17
CA LYS A 148 -22.80 -4.90 4.41
C LYS A 148 -21.68 -5.39 5.32
N ASN A 149 -20.60 -5.97 4.80
CA ASN A 149 -19.58 -6.65 5.62
C ASN A 149 -18.13 -6.31 5.24
N PRO A 150 -17.74 -5.03 5.07
CA PRO A 150 -16.34 -4.71 4.74
C PRO A 150 -15.35 -5.16 5.82
N GLU A 151 -15.78 -5.29 7.09
CA GLU A 151 -14.95 -5.72 8.21
C GLU A 151 -14.35 -7.11 7.99
N ALA A 152 -15.14 -8.04 7.43
CA ALA A 152 -14.68 -9.38 7.10
C ALA A 152 -13.63 -9.37 5.99
N HIS A 153 -13.81 -8.52 4.97
CA HIS A 153 -12.84 -8.34 3.89
C HIS A 153 -11.51 -7.75 4.39
N TYR A 154 -11.57 -6.75 5.27
CA TYR A 154 -10.39 -6.18 5.92
C TYR A 154 -9.64 -7.21 6.75
N LEU A 155 -10.34 -7.95 7.62
CA LEU A 155 -9.74 -8.98 8.45
C LEU A 155 -9.12 -10.10 7.60
N TRP A 156 -9.85 -10.61 6.60
CA TRP A 156 -9.39 -11.69 5.74
C TRP A 156 -8.09 -11.34 5.02
N ARG A 157 -8.04 -10.15 4.41
CA ARG A 157 -6.83 -9.69 3.71
C ARG A 157 -5.69 -9.36 4.66
N TRP A 158 -5.99 -8.79 5.83
CA TRP A 158 -5.00 -8.57 6.87
C TRP A 158 -4.36 -9.88 7.32
N ILE A 159 -5.14 -10.92 7.58
CA ILE A 159 -4.62 -12.24 7.97
C ILE A 159 -3.77 -12.85 6.85
N GLY A 160 -4.18 -12.70 5.59
CA GLY A 160 -3.38 -13.16 4.45
C GLY A 160 -1.99 -12.52 4.38
N ILE A 161 -1.89 -11.20 4.56
CA ILE A 161 -0.61 -10.48 4.43
C ILE A 161 0.21 -10.44 5.73
N SER A 162 -0.43 -10.44 6.90
CA SER A 162 0.28 -10.57 8.17
C SER A 162 0.73 -12.02 8.40
N ALA A 163 -0.01 -13.00 7.87
CA ALA A 163 0.27 -14.43 7.95
C ALA A 163 0.66 -14.90 9.37
N PRO A 164 -0.25 -14.81 10.36
CA PRO A 164 -0.02 -15.43 11.66
C PRO A 164 0.14 -16.94 11.52
N ASP A 165 0.74 -17.57 12.52
CA ASP A 165 0.91 -19.02 12.55
C ASP A 165 -0.35 -19.73 13.05
N LEU A 166 -1.08 -19.09 13.96
CA LEU A 166 -2.36 -19.57 14.48
C LEU A 166 -3.33 -18.39 14.68
N VAL A 167 -4.58 -18.56 14.24
CA VAL A 167 -5.70 -17.67 14.57
C VAL A 167 -6.63 -18.33 15.59
N ILE A 168 -6.94 -17.60 16.66
CA ILE A 168 -7.90 -18.03 17.67
C ILE A 168 -9.12 -17.12 17.57
N GLU A 169 -10.21 -17.66 17.04
CA GLU A 169 -11.50 -16.96 16.96
C GLU A 169 -12.23 -17.09 18.30
N ILE A 170 -12.51 -15.95 18.94
CA ILE A 170 -13.23 -15.87 20.21
C ILE A 170 -14.69 -15.50 19.91
N VAL A 171 -15.60 -16.31 20.44
CA VAL A 171 -17.05 -16.15 20.27
C VAL A 171 -17.79 -16.44 21.58
N ASP A 172 -19.02 -15.93 21.71
CA ASP A 172 -19.86 -16.20 22.88
C ASP A 172 -20.49 -17.59 22.87
N GLY A 173 -20.85 -18.04 24.07
CA GLY A 173 -21.64 -19.25 24.29
C GLY A 173 -21.09 -20.11 25.41
N ARG A 174 -21.52 -21.38 25.45
CA ARG A 174 -21.03 -22.34 26.46
C ARG A 174 -19.53 -22.64 26.23
N PRO A 175 -18.73 -22.70 27.31
CA PRO A 175 -17.30 -23.02 27.23
C PRO A 175 -17.01 -24.25 26.38
N SER A 176 -16.33 -24.04 25.25
CA SER A 176 -15.88 -25.10 24.35
C SER A 176 -14.71 -24.63 23.50
N LEU A 177 -13.86 -25.58 23.13
CA LEU A 177 -12.73 -25.36 22.23
C LEU A 177 -12.96 -26.27 21.03
N SER A 178 -13.15 -25.71 19.85
CA SER A 178 -13.45 -26.48 18.62
C SER A 178 -12.32 -26.33 17.61
N VAL A 179 -11.94 -27.44 16.99
CA VAL A 179 -10.78 -27.52 16.11
C VAL A 179 -11.19 -28.11 14.76
N PRO A 180 -11.07 -27.35 13.65
CA PRO A 180 -11.39 -27.85 12.31
C PRO A 180 -10.55 -29.07 11.91
N ARG A 181 -11.21 -30.14 11.45
CA ARG A 181 -10.54 -31.32 10.86
C ARG A 181 -10.44 -31.15 9.34
N THR A 182 -9.38 -30.50 8.88
CA THR A 182 -9.20 -30.14 7.44
C THR A 182 -8.17 -30.99 6.71
N GLY A 183 -7.45 -31.86 7.42
CA GLY A 183 -6.28 -32.56 6.88
C GLY A 183 -5.00 -31.71 6.84
N LEU A 184 -5.06 -30.42 7.22
CA LEU A 184 -3.87 -29.57 7.29
C LEU A 184 -2.89 -30.09 8.35
N VAL A 185 -1.68 -30.50 7.91
CA VAL A 185 -0.67 -31.12 8.79
C VAL A 185 -0.32 -30.26 10.00
N ALA A 186 -0.25 -28.93 9.83
CA ALA A 186 0.05 -28.00 10.91
C ALA A 186 -1.00 -28.03 12.06
N MET A 187 -2.22 -28.52 11.80
CA MET A 187 -3.27 -28.63 12.82
C MET A 187 -3.15 -29.88 13.69
N LYS A 188 -2.31 -30.86 13.34
CA LYS A 188 -2.22 -32.16 14.06
C LYS A 188 -2.06 -32.00 15.58
N PRO A 189 -1.18 -31.12 16.11
CA PRO A 189 -1.02 -30.95 17.56
C PRO A 189 -2.26 -30.36 18.26
N LEU A 190 -3.21 -29.80 17.52
CA LEU A 190 -4.40 -29.15 18.05
C LEU A 190 -5.62 -30.07 18.06
N LEU A 191 -5.64 -31.17 17.29
CA LEU A 191 -6.85 -31.97 17.03
C LEU A 191 -7.47 -32.59 18.30
N GLN A 192 -6.67 -32.85 19.33
CA GLN A 192 -7.12 -33.43 20.61
C GLN A 192 -7.68 -32.37 21.58
N LEU A 193 -7.62 -31.08 21.22
CA LEU A 193 -8.07 -30.01 22.10
C LEU A 193 -9.60 -29.87 22.17
N GLY A 194 -10.33 -30.43 21.19
CA GLY A 194 -11.79 -30.54 21.26
C GLY A 194 -12.46 -31.02 19.97
N PRO A 195 -13.80 -30.93 19.87
CA PRO A 195 -14.57 -31.46 18.76
C PRO A 195 -14.31 -30.74 17.43
N ASP A 196 -14.72 -31.39 16.34
CA ASP A 196 -14.61 -30.86 14.98
C ASP A 196 -15.43 -29.57 14.78
N LEU A 197 -14.81 -28.56 14.17
CA LEU A 197 -15.51 -27.35 13.70
C LEU A 197 -15.87 -27.50 12.21
N LYS A 198 -17.18 -27.53 11.94
CA LYS A 198 -17.73 -27.78 10.60
C LYS A 198 -17.42 -26.64 9.62
N PRO A 199 -17.28 -26.94 8.31
CA PRO A 199 -17.16 -25.91 7.27
C PRO A 199 -18.31 -24.90 7.31
N GLY A 200 -18.06 -23.67 6.86
CA GLY A 200 -19.06 -22.59 6.81
C GLY A 200 -19.34 -21.92 8.17
N ASP A 201 -18.84 -22.47 9.28
CA ASP A 201 -19.04 -21.88 10.60
C ASP A 201 -17.97 -20.84 10.93
N GLY A 202 -17.92 -19.74 10.18
CA GLY A 202 -17.12 -18.53 10.48
C GLY A 202 -15.62 -18.61 10.19
N LEU A 203 -14.84 -17.70 10.79
CA LEU A 203 -13.44 -17.45 10.42
C LEU A 203 -12.54 -18.66 10.68
N ALA A 204 -12.65 -19.29 11.86
CA ALA A 204 -11.80 -20.43 12.21
C ALA A 204 -12.08 -21.65 11.33
N ALA A 205 -13.30 -21.80 10.81
CA ALA A 205 -13.62 -22.86 9.86
C ALA A 205 -13.03 -22.58 8.46
N ALA A 206 -12.95 -21.31 8.05
CA ALA A 206 -12.52 -20.95 6.70
C ALA A 206 -10.98 -20.94 6.53
N LEU A 207 -10.25 -20.35 7.48
CA LEU A 207 -8.79 -20.12 7.33
C LEU A 207 -7.95 -21.37 7.02
N PRO A 208 -8.21 -22.55 7.63
CA PRO A 208 -7.41 -23.75 7.35
C PRO A 208 -7.81 -24.46 6.05
N ARG A 209 -8.84 -23.98 5.35
CA ARG A 209 -9.41 -24.57 4.11
C ARG A 209 -9.19 -23.71 2.86
N HIS A 210 -8.92 -22.42 3.04
CA HIS A 210 -8.79 -21.46 1.94
C HIS A 210 -7.46 -20.73 2.00
N SER A 211 -7.19 -19.90 0.99
CA SER A 211 -5.92 -19.17 0.83
C SER A 211 -6.17 -17.66 0.80
N PRO A 212 -6.22 -16.99 1.96
CA PRO A 212 -6.35 -15.53 2.00
C PRO A 212 -5.22 -14.87 1.21
N CYS A 213 -5.56 -13.94 0.30
CA CYS A 213 -4.61 -13.26 -0.60
C CYS A 213 -3.72 -14.19 -1.44
N GLY A 214 -4.11 -15.46 -1.64
CA GLY A 214 -3.27 -16.43 -2.33
C GLY A 214 -1.98 -16.77 -1.59
N THR A 215 -1.96 -16.64 -0.25
CA THR A 215 -0.76 -16.91 0.57
C THR A 215 -0.72 -18.33 1.12
N GLY A 216 -1.85 -19.02 1.16
CA GLY A 216 -1.99 -20.37 1.71
C GLY A 216 -2.88 -20.39 2.96
N PRO A 217 -3.25 -21.58 3.44
CA PRO A 217 -4.09 -21.72 4.62
C PRO A 217 -3.36 -21.30 5.90
N VAL A 218 -4.15 -20.81 6.85
CA VAL A 218 -3.69 -20.44 8.20
C VAL A 218 -4.37 -21.36 9.21
N PRO A 219 -3.62 -22.09 10.05
CA PRO A 219 -4.17 -22.82 11.19
C PRO A 219 -5.07 -21.92 12.03
N ALA A 220 -6.26 -22.42 12.38
CA ALA A 220 -7.21 -21.67 13.15
C ALA A 220 -8.10 -22.58 13.99
N LEU A 221 -8.53 -22.09 15.15
CA LEU A 221 -9.45 -22.77 16.04
C LEU A 221 -10.43 -21.78 16.65
N ARG A 222 -11.50 -22.31 17.25
CA ARG A 222 -12.54 -21.51 17.88
C ARG A 222 -12.60 -21.75 19.37
N LEU A 223 -12.62 -20.67 20.13
CA LEU A 223 -12.89 -20.66 21.55
C LEU A 223 -14.26 -20.02 21.79
N ARG A 224 -15.18 -20.81 22.36
CA ARG A 224 -16.47 -20.36 22.92
C ARG A 224 -16.37 -20.38 24.43
N GLY A 225 -17.00 -19.45 25.14
CA GLY A 225 -17.11 -19.56 26.60
C GLY A 225 -17.10 -18.26 27.38
N ASP A 226 -17.04 -18.44 28.70
CA ASP A 226 -16.76 -17.39 29.67
C ASP A 226 -15.41 -16.69 29.36
N PRO A 227 -15.41 -15.36 29.12
CA PRO A 227 -14.21 -14.55 28.95
C PRO A 227 -13.09 -14.81 29.96
N GLY A 228 -13.45 -15.08 31.22
CA GLY A 228 -12.47 -15.30 32.29
C GLY A 228 -11.63 -16.56 32.07
N GLN A 229 -12.08 -17.51 31.24
CA GLN A 229 -11.37 -18.76 30.96
C GLN A 229 -10.45 -18.71 29.75
N VAL A 230 -10.47 -17.62 28.96
CA VAL A 230 -9.64 -17.49 27.76
C VAL A 230 -8.15 -17.68 28.06
N PRO A 231 -7.56 -17.12 29.14
CA PRO A 231 -6.15 -17.33 29.47
C PRO A 231 -5.78 -18.80 29.73
N ALA A 232 -6.60 -19.52 30.51
CA ALA A 232 -6.37 -20.93 30.82
C ALA A 232 -6.43 -21.82 29.57
N ARG A 233 -7.38 -21.54 28.66
CA ARG A 233 -7.49 -22.24 27.38
C ARG A 233 -6.32 -21.91 26.46
N LEU A 234 -5.87 -20.66 26.43
CA LEU A 234 -4.70 -20.25 25.67
C LEU A 234 -3.46 -21.01 26.16
N ALA A 235 -3.23 -21.11 27.47
CA ALA A 235 -2.13 -21.91 28.02
C ALA A 235 -2.14 -23.36 27.52
N LYS A 236 -3.31 -24.01 27.47
CA LYS A 236 -3.47 -25.37 26.92
C LYS A 236 -3.11 -25.44 25.43
N ILE A 237 -3.52 -24.44 24.65
CA ILE A 237 -3.20 -24.35 23.22
C ILE A 237 -1.69 -24.16 23.01
N LEU A 238 -1.06 -23.23 23.73
CA LEU A 238 0.39 -22.97 23.64
C LEU A 238 1.22 -24.16 24.16
N GLY A 239 0.64 -24.99 25.04
CA GLY A 239 1.21 -26.23 25.54
C GLY A 239 1.01 -27.45 24.63
N SER A 240 0.27 -27.34 23.53
CA SER A 240 -0.12 -28.51 22.71
C SER A 240 1.01 -29.05 21.82
N GLY A 241 2.18 -28.42 21.81
CA GLY A 241 3.27 -28.71 20.86
C GLY A 241 3.08 -28.06 19.48
N PHE A 242 2.07 -27.20 19.30
CA PHE A 242 1.90 -26.43 18.07
C PHE A 242 3.08 -25.47 17.84
N VAL A 243 3.61 -25.46 16.61
CA VAL A 243 4.69 -24.58 16.18
C VAL A 243 4.42 -24.04 14.78
N GLY A 244 4.81 -22.79 14.54
CA GLY A 244 4.89 -22.21 13.21
C GLY A 244 6.13 -22.69 12.43
N PRO A 245 6.37 -22.16 11.22
CA PRO A 245 5.52 -21.19 10.51
C PRO A 245 4.30 -21.84 9.82
N SER A 246 3.18 -21.12 9.75
CA SER A 246 2.00 -21.52 8.95
C SER A 246 2.34 -21.59 7.45
N PRO A 247 1.56 -22.32 6.63
CA PRO A 247 1.70 -22.30 5.18
C PRO A 247 1.69 -20.88 4.60
N ALA A 248 0.77 -20.02 5.07
CA ALA A 248 0.73 -18.61 4.70
C ALA A 248 2.06 -17.88 4.96
N ARG A 249 2.62 -18.08 6.16
CA ARG A 249 3.88 -17.43 6.55
C ARG A 249 5.06 -17.95 5.73
N ARG A 250 5.11 -19.26 5.45
CA ARG A 250 6.13 -19.87 4.59
C ARG A 250 6.09 -19.31 3.17
N GLU A 251 4.90 -19.11 2.61
CA GLU A 251 4.74 -18.48 1.29
C GLU A 251 5.25 -17.04 1.31
N LEU A 252 4.90 -16.24 2.32
CA LEU A 252 5.42 -14.88 2.42
C LEU A 252 6.94 -14.84 2.64
N GLN A 253 7.52 -15.77 3.40
CA GLN A 253 8.97 -15.91 3.53
C GLN A 253 9.62 -16.19 2.17
N LYS A 254 9.11 -17.14 1.38
CA LYS A 254 9.57 -17.39 0.00
C LYS A 254 9.48 -16.12 -0.86
N ARG A 255 8.40 -15.34 -0.72
CA ARG A 255 8.26 -14.07 -1.43
C ARG A 255 9.35 -13.08 -1.05
N LEU A 256 9.71 -13.03 0.23
CA LEU A 256 10.78 -12.19 0.79
C LEU A 256 12.19 -12.68 0.47
N ASP A 257 12.42 -13.93 0.10
CA ASP A 257 13.78 -14.41 -0.20
C ASP A 257 14.25 -13.97 -1.59
N ARG A 258 13.32 -13.65 -2.50
CA ARG A 258 13.65 -13.23 -3.87
C ARG A 258 14.38 -11.89 -3.89
N THR A 259 15.44 -11.79 -4.65
CA THR A 259 16.15 -10.53 -4.93
C THR A 259 15.30 -9.58 -5.79
N PRO A 260 15.58 -8.26 -5.80
CA PRO A 260 14.86 -7.34 -6.67
C PRO A 260 14.93 -7.72 -8.16
N ILE A 261 16.07 -8.27 -8.62
CA ILE A 261 16.23 -8.67 -10.03
C ILE A 261 15.40 -9.91 -10.39
N GLN A 262 15.30 -10.89 -9.48
CA GLN A 262 14.41 -12.04 -9.65
C GLN A 262 12.95 -11.62 -9.74
N ILE A 263 12.52 -10.68 -8.87
CA ILE A 263 11.15 -10.16 -8.89
C ILE A 263 10.89 -9.38 -10.19
N ALA A 264 11.82 -8.53 -10.62
CA ALA A 264 11.70 -7.80 -11.88
C ALA A 264 11.57 -8.77 -13.07
N GLY A 265 12.36 -9.85 -13.10
CA GLY A 265 12.26 -10.91 -14.11
C GLY A 265 10.90 -11.63 -14.11
N GLN A 266 10.35 -11.96 -12.94
CA GLN A 266 9.00 -12.56 -12.82
C GLN A 266 7.92 -11.61 -13.34
N LEU A 267 7.97 -10.34 -12.97
CA LEU A 267 7.04 -9.31 -13.44
C LEU A 267 7.15 -9.10 -14.97
N ALA A 268 8.37 -9.08 -15.52
CA ALA A 268 8.62 -8.83 -16.93
C ALA A 268 8.21 -9.98 -17.86
N LYS A 269 7.92 -11.16 -17.31
CA LYS A 269 7.28 -12.28 -18.03
C LYS A 269 5.76 -12.10 -18.18
N ARG A 270 5.15 -11.31 -17.29
CA ARG A 270 3.68 -11.15 -17.21
C ARG A 270 3.21 -9.79 -17.73
N TYR A 271 4.00 -8.74 -17.52
CA TYR A 271 3.58 -7.36 -17.77
C TYR A 271 4.43 -6.68 -18.85
N GLY A 272 3.81 -5.77 -19.61
CA GLY A 272 4.50 -4.91 -20.56
C GLY A 272 4.77 -5.57 -21.92
N HIS A 273 3.84 -6.37 -22.43
CA HIS A 273 3.95 -7.03 -23.75
C HIS A 273 3.09 -6.39 -24.85
N GLN A 274 2.48 -5.24 -24.57
CA GLN A 274 1.62 -4.53 -25.51
C GLN A 274 1.66 -3.02 -25.28
N LEU A 275 1.40 -2.27 -26.36
CA LEU A 275 1.12 -0.83 -26.33
C LEU A 275 -0.05 -0.58 -27.29
N GLY A 276 -1.27 -0.87 -26.82
CA GLY A 276 -2.48 -0.70 -27.64
C GLY A 276 -2.75 0.77 -27.97
N THR A 277 -2.56 1.63 -26.96
CA THR A 277 -2.56 3.09 -27.05
C THR A 277 -1.35 3.63 -26.30
N VAL A 278 -0.82 4.79 -26.70
CA VAL A 278 0.26 5.47 -25.97
C VAL A 278 -0.34 6.05 -24.68
N ALA A 279 -0.29 5.25 -23.62
CA ALA A 279 -0.76 5.62 -22.29
C ALA A 279 0.23 5.15 -21.22
N TYR A 280 0.23 5.82 -20.08
CA TYR A 280 1.26 5.61 -19.04
C TYR A 280 1.41 4.16 -18.58
N ILE A 281 0.30 3.40 -18.46
CA ILE A 281 0.30 2.05 -17.89
C ILE A 281 1.21 1.10 -18.70
N PRO A 282 0.91 0.82 -19.97
CA PRO A 282 1.77 -0.03 -20.80
C PRO A 282 3.15 0.60 -21.02
N ALA A 283 3.23 1.92 -21.20
CA ALA A 283 4.49 2.61 -21.43
C ALA A 283 5.50 2.41 -20.28
N LEU A 284 5.05 2.55 -19.03
CA LEU A 284 5.92 2.39 -17.87
C LEU A 284 6.33 0.94 -17.64
N ALA A 285 5.47 -0.03 -17.95
CA ALA A 285 5.86 -1.44 -17.94
C ALA A 285 6.97 -1.71 -18.97
N LEU A 286 6.86 -1.16 -20.19
CA LEU A 286 7.90 -1.25 -21.22
C LEU A 286 9.20 -0.56 -20.78
N VAL A 287 9.14 0.63 -20.16
CA VAL A 287 10.32 1.29 -19.57
C VAL A 287 10.97 0.40 -18.51
N GLY A 288 10.17 -0.23 -17.64
CA GLY A 288 10.65 -1.21 -16.67
C GLY A 288 11.39 -2.38 -17.33
N ARG A 289 10.86 -2.92 -18.44
CA ARG A 289 11.52 -4.01 -19.20
C ARG A 289 12.84 -3.56 -19.83
N ILE A 290 12.91 -2.36 -20.41
CA ILE A 290 14.17 -1.80 -20.93
C ILE A 290 15.21 -1.71 -19.81
N ARG A 291 14.82 -1.19 -18.64
CA ARG A 291 15.71 -1.05 -17.49
C ARG A 291 16.17 -2.38 -16.93
N LEU A 292 15.29 -3.38 -16.90
CA LEU A 292 15.64 -4.75 -16.54
C LEU A 292 16.68 -5.32 -17.50
N GLY A 293 16.45 -5.24 -18.82
CA GLY A 293 17.42 -5.73 -19.82
C GLY A 293 18.82 -5.15 -19.62
N LYS A 294 18.91 -3.84 -19.33
CA LYS A 294 20.18 -3.18 -18.98
C LYS A 294 20.81 -3.61 -17.65
N LEU A 295 20.02 -4.13 -16.72
CA LEU A 295 20.52 -4.57 -15.41
C LEU A 295 21.11 -5.97 -15.46
N ILE A 296 20.63 -6.80 -16.40
CA ILE A 296 21.06 -8.19 -16.61
C ILE A 296 21.84 -8.38 -17.92
N ASP A 297 22.17 -7.29 -18.60
CA ASP A 297 22.84 -7.27 -19.90
C ASP A 297 22.18 -8.15 -20.98
N ASP A 298 20.84 -8.17 -20.99
CA ASP A 298 20.02 -8.90 -21.97
C ASP A 298 19.38 -7.94 -22.99
N PRO A 299 19.88 -7.91 -24.25
CA PRO A 299 19.36 -7.02 -25.28
C PRO A 299 17.97 -7.44 -25.81
N SER A 300 17.50 -8.67 -25.54
CA SER A 300 16.22 -9.18 -26.04
C SER A 300 15.03 -8.35 -25.52
N HIS A 301 15.15 -7.81 -24.29
CA HIS A 301 14.16 -6.91 -23.71
C HIS A 301 13.99 -5.64 -24.53
N LEU A 302 15.09 -5.01 -24.97
CA LEU A 302 15.04 -3.81 -25.79
C LEU A 302 14.48 -4.12 -27.18
N ALA A 303 14.95 -5.20 -27.81
CA ALA A 303 14.48 -5.62 -29.12
C ALA A 303 12.96 -5.89 -29.15
N ASP A 304 12.42 -6.55 -28.13
CA ASP A 304 10.98 -6.78 -28.02
C ASP A 304 10.19 -5.48 -27.81
N VAL A 305 10.72 -4.54 -27.01
CA VAL A 305 10.08 -3.23 -26.83
C VAL A 305 10.09 -2.42 -28.14
N GLU A 306 11.20 -2.42 -28.88
CA GLU A 306 11.26 -1.79 -30.22
C GLU A 306 10.24 -2.41 -31.18
N ARG A 307 10.06 -3.73 -31.14
CA ARG A 307 9.01 -4.43 -31.90
C ARG A 307 7.60 -3.98 -31.50
N ILE A 308 7.32 -3.86 -30.20
CA ILE A 308 6.00 -3.44 -29.68
C ILE A 308 5.65 -2.01 -30.11
N VAL A 309 6.61 -1.08 -30.10
CA VAL A 309 6.35 0.33 -30.48
C VAL A 309 6.41 0.59 -31.97
N ARG A 310 6.86 -0.38 -32.78
CA ARG A 310 7.05 -0.27 -34.23
C ARG A 310 5.84 0.32 -34.99
N PRO A 311 4.57 -0.02 -34.70
CA PRO A 311 3.44 0.58 -35.41
C PRO A 311 3.35 2.11 -35.27
N TYR A 312 3.86 2.69 -34.18
CA TYR A 312 3.92 4.14 -33.99
C TYR A 312 5.11 4.77 -34.72
N VAL A 313 6.23 4.04 -34.82
CA VAL A 313 7.43 4.45 -35.58
C VAL A 313 7.13 4.50 -37.08
N GLU A 314 6.39 3.51 -37.58
CA GLU A 314 5.98 3.39 -38.98
C GLU A 314 4.79 4.30 -39.34
N GLY A 315 4.27 5.08 -38.39
CA GLY A 315 3.11 5.96 -38.62
C GLY A 315 1.77 5.24 -38.80
N LYS A 316 1.72 3.90 -38.62
CA LYS A 316 0.50 3.09 -38.71
C LYS A 316 -0.49 3.35 -37.57
N LYS A 317 -0.01 3.89 -36.45
CA LYS A 317 -0.84 4.32 -35.31
C LYS A 317 -0.48 5.74 -34.88
N PRO A 318 -1.47 6.59 -34.54
CA PRO A 318 -1.19 7.91 -33.98
C PRO A 318 -0.63 7.75 -32.55
N THR A 319 0.37 8.57 -32.21
CA THR A 319 0.93 8.59 -30.85
C THR A 319 0.10 9.47 -29.92
N VAL A 320 -0.50 10.54 -30.43
CA VAL A 320 -1.52 11.33 -29.74
C VAL A 320 -2.89 10.95 -30.35
N PRO A 321 -3.83 10.38 -29.59
CA PRO A 321 -5.15 10.02 -30.12
C PRO A 321 -5.90 11.24 -30.67
N PRO A 322 -6.68 11.08 -31.75
CA PRO A 322 -7.56 12.15 -32.22
C PRO A 322 -8.64 12.46 -31.19
N GLY A 323 -9.03 13.74 -31.10
CA GLY A 323 -10.09 14.18 -30.17
C GLY A 323 -9.57 14.55 -28.78
N ARG A 324 -10.19 13.98 -27.73
CA ARG A 324 -9.92 14.38 -26.35
C ARG A 324 -8.54 13.91 -25.88
N ILE A 325 -7.68 14.86 -25.52
CA ILE A 325 -6.37 14.60 -24.93
C ILE A 325 -6.52 14.26 -23.44
N PHE A 326 -6.01 13.11 -23.02
CA PHE A 326 -5.93 12.72 -21.62
C PHE A 326 -4.50 12.83 -21.10
N GLY A 327 -4.34 13.19 -19.83
CA GLY A 327 -3.02 13.26 -19.19
C GLY A 327 -2.23 11.95 -19.31
N SER A 328 -2.91 10.81 -19.23
CA SER A 328 -2.28 9.49 -19.40
C SER A 328 -1.54 9.33 -20.72
N ASN A 329 -1.96 10.04 -21.78
CA ASN A 329 -1.28 10.00 -23.07
C ASN A 329 0.07 10.71 -23.01
N HIS A 330 0.16 11.85 -22.32
CA HIS A 330 1.42 12.60 -22.18
C HIS A 330 2.53 11.75 -21.57
N SER A 331 2.28 11.15 -20.40
CA SER A 331 3.26 10.28 -19.73
C SER A 331 3.44 8.94 -20.45
N GLY A 332 2.49 8.52 -21.29
CA GLY A 332 2.68 7.41 -22.22
C GLY A 332 3.87 7.62 -23.15
N HIS A 333 4.19 8.86 -23.53
CA HIS A 333 5.31 9.17 -24.43
C HIS A 333 6.69 9.08 -23.75
N LEU A 334 6.75 8.83 -22.44
CA LEU A 334 8.01 8.55 -21.75
C LEU A 334 8.71 7.31 -22.31
N ILE A 335 7.97 6.35 -22.88
CA ILE A 335 8.59 5.20 -23.56
C ILE A 335 9.48 5.62 -24.73
N PHE A 336 9.02 6.59 -25.53
CA PHE A 336 9.80 7.09 -26.67
C PHE A 336 11.02 7.89 -26.20
N SER A 337 10.88 8.62 -25.11
CA SER A 337 12.00 9.39 -24.57
C SER A 337 13.07 8.48 -23.94
N GLU A 338 12.66 7.38 -23.31
CA GLU A 338 13.57 6.31 -22.88
C GLU A 338 14.25 5.66 -24.09
N LEU A 339 13.49 5.24 -25.10
CA LEU A 339 14.03 4.63 -26.33
C LEU A 339 15.02 5.55 -27.05
N ALA A 340 14.74 6.85 -27.12
CA ALA A 340 15.65 7.84 -27.70
C ALA A 340 17.00 7.85 -26.98
N ARG A 341 17.01 7.77 -25.64
CA ARG A 341 18.26 7.71 -24.86
C ARG A 341 19.02 6.41 -25.02
N VAL A 342 18.31 5.28 -25.05
CA VAL A 342 18.99 3.97 -25.08
C VAL A 342 19.46 3.54 -26.47
N THR A 343 18.85 4.08 -27.52
CA THR A 343 19.16 3.71 -28.92
C THR A 343 19.84 4.83 -29.71
N GLY A 344 19.73 6.09 -29.28
CA GLY A 344 20.17 7.26 -30.05
C GLY A 344 19.33 7.56 -31.30
N LYS A 345 18.28 6.78 -31.61
CA LYS A 345 17.52 6.92 -32.86
C LYS A 345 16.68 8.22 -32.87
N PRO A 346 16.84 9.11 -33.89
CA PRO A 346 16.15 10.40 -33.94
C PRO A 346 14.61 10.31 -33.97
N ILE A 347 14.06 9.23 -34.53
CA ILE A 347 12.60 9.04 -34.63
C ILE A 347 11.94 9.03 -33.25
N TYR A 348 12.57 8.42 -32.24
CA TYR A 348 11.99 8.38 -30.90
C TYR A 348 11.95 9.75 -30.23
N ARG A 349 12.96 10.61 -30.49
CA ARG A 349 12.93 12.01 -30.08
C ARG A 349 11.77 12.77 -30.73
N LYS A 350 11.51 12.53 -32.03
CA LYS A 350 10.36 13.11 -32.74
C LYS A 350 9.04 12.64 -32.11
N LEU A 351 8.90 11.34 -31.83
CA LEU A 351 7.68 10.82 -31.22
C LEU A 351 7.44 11.38 -29.81
N ALA A 352 8.48 11.46 -28.95
CA ALA A 352 8.37 12.10 -27.64
C ALA A 352 7.83 13.54 -27.72
N LYS A 353 8.31 14.30 -28.71
CA LYS A 353 7.93 15.70 -28.94
C LYS A 353 6.43 15.85 -29.22
N ASN A 354 5.76 14.87 -29.83
CA ASN A 354 4.34 14.94 -30.17
C ASN A 354 3.44 15.25 -28.96
N ALA A 355 3.75 14.70 -27.78
CA ALA A 355 3.03 15.03 -26.55
C ALA A 355 3.49 16.36 -25.95
N ALA A 356 4.81 16.61 -25.92
CA ALA A 356 5.35 17.81 -25.31
C ALA A 356 4.93 19.09 -26.06
N ASP A 357 4.70 19.02 -27.37
CA ASP A 357 4.24 20.15 -28.19
C ASP A 357 2.84 20.65 -27.84
N LEU A 358 2.04 19.83 -27.16
CA LEU A 358 0.74 20.23 -26.64
C LEU A 358 0.87 21.31 -25.54
N ALA A 359 2.09 21.60 -25.08
CA ALA A 359 2.43 22.74 -24.22
C ALA A 359 2.14 24.10 -24.86
N PHE A 360 2.12 24.18 -26.19
CA PHE A 360 2.02 25.44 -26.91
C PHE A 360 0.62 25.66 -27.48
N ASP A 361 0.19 26.92 -27.54
CA ASP A 361 -1.00 27.33 -28.26
C ASP A 361 -0.73 27.49 -29.76
N LYS A 362 -1.76 27.91 -30.53
CA LYS A 362 -1.64 28.11 -31.98
C LYS A 362 -0.65 29.24 -32.36
N ARG A 363 -0.28 30.11 -31.42
CA ARG A 363 0.68 31.22 -31.59
C ARG A 363 2.08 30.84 -31.12
N GLY A 364 2.31 29.57 -30.75
CA GLY A 364 3.58 29.10 -30.22
C GLY A 364 3.88 29.56 -28.79
N GLN A 365 2.90 30.13 -28.08
CA GLN A 365 3.07 30.57 -26.70
C GLN A 365 2.77 29.41 -25.74
N LEU A 366 3.49 29.39 -24.61
CA LEU A 366 3.23 28.42 -23.56
C LEU A 366 1.82 28.61 -23.00
N ARG A 367 1.05 27.53 -22.92
CA ARG A 367 -0.24 27.48 -22.25
C ARG A 367 -0.09 27.74 -20.74
N GLU A 368 -1.21 28.00 -20.07
CA GLU A 368 -1.25 28.10 -18.60
C GLU A 368 -0.88 26.77 -17.94
N ALA A 369 -1.49 25.68 -18.42
CA ALA A 369 -1.25 24.32 -17.98
C ALA A 369 -1.33 23.35 -19.17
N MET A 370 -0.76 22.15 -19.02
CA MET A 370 -0.86 21.11 -20.04
C MET A 370 -2.33 20.64 -20.17
N PRO A 371 -2.82 20.44 -21.40
CA PRO A 371 -4.18 19.97 -21.63
C PRO A 371 -4.41 18.58 -21.03
N GLY A 372 -5.65 18.25 -20.68
CA GLY A 372 -5.99 16.93 -20.11
C GLY A 372 -5.57 16.75 -18.65
N HIS A 373 -5.19 17.82 -17.94
CA HIS A 373 -4.82 17.79 -16.52
C HIS A 373 -5.99 17.42 -15.61
N VAL A 374 -7.21 17.82 -15.99
CA VAL A 374 -8.46 17.60 -15.25
C VAL A 374 -8.34 17.89 -13.76
N GLU A 375 -7.45 18.82 -13.36
CA GLU A 375 -7.20 19.23 -11.97
C GLU A 375 -6.85 18.09 -10.99
N MET A 376 -6.44 16.93 -11.48
CA MET A 376 -6.03 15.82 -10.61
C MET A 376 -4.54 15.92 -10.29
N SER A 377 -4.13 15.65 -9.05
CA SER A 377 -2.71 15.64 -8.64
C SER A 377 -1.85 14.69 -9.47
N ASP A 378 -2.46 13.65 -10.05
CA ASP A 378 -1.96 12.79 -11.12
C ASP A 378 -1.20 13.58 -12.20
N SER A 379 -1.74 14.76 -12.55
CA SER A 379 -1.26 15.57 -13.67
C SER A 379 0.19 16.05 -13.51
N VAL A 380 0.71 16.11 -12.29
CA VAL A 380 2.14 16.38 -12.04
C VAL A 380 3.00 15.31 -12.72
N PHE A 381 2.66 14.02 -12.56
CA PHE A 381 3.34 12.93 -13.27
C PHE A 381 2.95 12.86 -14.73
N MET A 382 1.67 13.12 -15.06
CA MET A 382 1.23 12.97 -16.43
C MET A 382 1.96 13.92 -17.37
N ALA A 383 2.22 15.17 -16.95
CA ALA A 383 2.73 16.20 -17.85
C ALA A 383 4.20 16.59 -17.62
N CYS A 384 4.64 16.81 -16.38
CA CYS A 384 5.97 17.38 -16.12
C CYS A 384 7.14 16.49 -16.64
N PRO A 385 7.13 15.15 -16.46
CA PRO A 385 8.22 14.30 -16.93
C PRO A 385 8.47 14.38 -18.43
N ILE A 386 7.43 14.27 -19.27
CA ILE A 386 7.61 14.27 -20.73
C ILE A 386 8.11 15.63 -21.24
N LEU A 387 7.70 16.73 -20.60
CA LEU A 387 8.21 18.06 -20.88
C LEU A 387 9.70 18.18 -20.54
N VAL A 388 10.10 17.75 -19.35
CA VAL A 388 11.51 17.78 -18.95
C VAL A 388 12.37 16.91 -19.86
N GLU A 389 11.93 15.69 -20.15
CA GLU A 389 12.66 14.78 -21.01
C GLU A 389 12.81 15.31 -22.43
N THR A 390 11.75 15.87 -23.01
CA THR A 390 11.82 16.46 -24.35
C THR A 390 12.75 17.69 -24.35
N GLY A 391 12.70 18.52 -23.32
CA GLY A 391 13.63 19.63 -23.16
C GLY A 391 15.09 19.17 -23.08
N ALA A 392 15.37 18.07 -22.36
CA ALA A 392 16.70 17.48 -22.29
C ALA A 392 17.16 16.90 -23.64
N LEU A 393 16.28 16.20 -24.36
CA LEU A 393 16.57 15.58 -25.66
C LEU A 393 16.74 16.58 -26.82
N THR A 394 16.14 17.76 -26.70
CA THR A 394 16.13 18.79 -27.77
C THR A 394 16.99 20.01 -27.44
N GLY A 395 17.35 20.22 -26.17
CA GLY A 395 17.96 21.46 -25.70
C GLY A 395 16.98 22.63 -25.55
N ASN A 396 15.70 22.47 -25.90
CA ASN A 396 14.72 23.55 -25.83
C ASN A 396 14.20 23.75 -24.40
N ARG A 397 14.64 24.83 -23.76
CA ARG A 397 14.25 25.22 -22.40
C ARG A 397 12.78 25.63 -22.24
N GLN A 398 12.04 25.90 -23.31
CA GLN A 398 10.62 26.21 -23.19
C GLN A 398 9.84 25.04 -22.59
N TYR A 399 10.23 23.79 -22.89
CA TYR A 399 9.59 22.62 -22.28
C TYR A 399 9.85 22.53 -20.78
N THR A 400 11.07 22.77 -20.30
CA THR A 400 11.37 22.73 -18.86
C THR A 400 10.67 23.88 -18.11
N ARG A 401 10.57 25.07 -18.73
CA ARG A 401 9.75 26.17 -18.21
C ARG A 401 8.28 25.79 -18.12
N MET A 402 7.74 25.11 -19.13
CA MET A 402 6.38 24.60 -19.09
C MET A 402 6.19 23.58 -17.96
N ALA A 403 7.16 22.69 -17.73
CA ALA A 403 7.08 21.70 -16.66
C ALA A 403 6.95 22.39 -15.28
N LEU A 404 7.74 23.44 -15.04
CA LEU A 404 7.64 24.24 -13.82
C LEU A 404 6.31 25.00 -13.73
N ARG A 405 5.86 25.60 -14.83
CA ARG A 405 4.57 26.30 -14.89
C ARG A 405 3.41 25.36 -14.56
N HIS A 406 3.36 24.20 -15.21
CA HIS A 406 2.35 23.17 -14.97
C HIS A 406 2.38 22.64 -13.53
N MET A 407 3.57 22.35 -13.00
CA MET A 407 3.73 21.94 -11.60
C MET A 407 3.17 23.01 -10.66
N THR A 408 3.52 24.28 -10.88
CA THR A 408 3.07 25.40 -10.03
C THR A 408 1.54 25.54 -10.07
N PHE A 409 0.94 25.44 -11.26
CA PHE A 409 -0.52 25.40 -11.42
C PHE A 409 -1.13 24.27 -10.57
N MET A 410 -0.63 23.04 -10.73
CA MET A 410 -1.16 21.88 -10.00
C MET A 410 -0.96 21.96 -8.49
N LEU A 411 0.16 22.52 -8.02
CA LEU A 411 0.41 22.75 -6.60
C LEU A 411 -0.55 23.78 -6.01
N LYS A 412 -0.81 24.88 -6.73
CA LYS A 412 -1.82 25.87 -6.32
C LYS A 412 -3.21 25.23 -6.19
N THR A 413 -3.53 24.26 -7.05
CA THR A 413 -4.82 23.57 -7.05
C THR A 413 -4.95 22.51 -5.95
N ASN A 414 -3.90 21.71 -5.71
CA ASN A 414 -4.02 20.45 -4.96
C ASN A 414 -3.13 20.33 -3.72
N LEU A 415 -2.17 21.23 -3.49
CA LEU A 415 -1.30 21.14 -2.32
C LEU A 415 -2.09 21.49 -1.04
N ARG A 416 -2.05 20.58 -0.06
CA ARG A 416 -2.66 20.76 1.25
C ARG A 416 -1.69 21.41 2.22
N SER A 417 -2.22 22.00 3.28
CA SER A 417 -1.43 22.62 4.36
C SER A 417 -0.55 21.64 5.12
N ASP A 418 -0.90 20.35 5.15
CA ASP A 418 -0.11 19.27 5.75
C ASP A 418 1.05 18.77 4.84
N GLY A 419 1.18 19.32 3.63
CA GLY A 419 2.20 18.96 2.65
C GLY A 419 1.85 17.73 1.80
N LEU A 420 0.67 17.13 1.98
CA LEU A 420 0.13 16.12 1.07
C LEU A 420 -0.59 16.79 -0.11
N HIS A 421 -0.94 16.00 -1.11
CA HIS A 421 -1.75 16.46 -2.23
C HIS A 421 -3.19 15.94 -2.08
N ALA A 422 -4.17 16.82 -2.15
CA ALA A 422 -5.54 16.45 -2.47
C ALA A 422 -5.57 15.73 -3.83
N HIS A 423 -6.50 14.79 -4.03
CA HIS A 423 -6.64 14.19 -5.35
C HIS A 423 -7.10 15.23 -6.37
N SER A 424 -8.09 16.05 -6.01
CA SER A 424 -8.59 17.14 -6.85
C SER A 424 -9.37 18.17 -6.01
N PRO A 425 -9.77 19.32 -6.56
CA PRO A 425 -10.64 20.26 -5.87
C PRO A 425 -12.03 19.72 -5.51
N LEU A 426 -12.49 18.63 -6.16
CA LEU A 426 -13.81 18.05 -5.89
C LEU A 426 -13.89 17.40 -4.51
N ASP A 427 -12.81 16.76 -4.07
CA ASP A 427 -12.70 16.17 -2.75
C ASP A 427 -11.23 16.22 -2.29
N PRO A 428 -10.96 16.78 -1.09
CA PRO A 428 -9.60 17.06 -0.63
C PRO A 428 -8.88 15.84 -0.07
N ALA A 429 -9.45 14.62 -0.15
CA ALA A 429 -8.82 13.43 0.40
C ALA A 429 -7.44 13.21 -0.26
N PRO A 430 -6.38 12.96 0.55
CA PRO A 430 -5.06 12.65 0.04
C PRO A 430 -5.03 11.18 -0.40
N TRP A 431 -5.61 10.91 -1.57
CA TRP A 431 -5.60 9.58 -2.16
C TRP A 431 -4.17 9.07 -2.38
N GLY A 432 -3.93 7.81 -2.04
CA GLY A 432 -2.61 7.17 -2.03
C GLY A 432 -1.88 7.30 -3.36
N ARG A 433 -2.49 6.85 -4.46
CA ARG A 433 -1.88 6.99 -5.79
C ARG A 433 -1.89 8.43 -6.32
N GLY A 434 -2.88 9.24 -5.91
CA GLY A 434 -2.89 10.69 -6.17
C GLY A 434 -1.68 11.42 -5.55
N ASN A 435 -1.11 10.88 -4.47
CA ASN A 435 0.17 11.32 -3.90
C ASN A 435 1.37 10.58 -4.50
N GLY A 436 1.22 9.31 -4.88
CA GLY A 436 2.25 8.57 -5.60
C GLY A 436 2.66 9.24 -6.91
N PHE A 437 1.72 9.82 -7.66
CA PHE A 437 1.99 10.47 -8.93
C PHE A 437 2.90 11.70 -8.79
N PRO A 438 2.60 12.75 -8.00
CA PRO A 438 3.55 13.84 -7.77
C PRO A 438 4.92 13.37 -7.29
N ALA A 439 4.98 12.39 -6.37
CA ALA A 439 6.26 11.85 -5.91
C ALA A 439 7.08 11.27 -7.08
N LEU A 440 6.47 10.40 -7.89
CA LEU A 440 7.10 9.79 -9.05
C LEU A 440 7.49 10.82 -10.11
N GLY A 441 6.57 11.74 -10.43
CA GLY A 441 6.76 12.77 -11.46
C GLY A 441 7.92 13.70 -11.15
N LEU A 442 8.01 14.19 -9.92
CA LEU A 442 9.08 15.09 -9.50
C LEU A 442 10.44 14.37 -9.46
N ALA A 443 10.49 13.13 -8.96
CA ALA A 443 11.70 12.31 -9.01
C ALA A 443 12.17 12.07 -10.46
N TRP A 444 11.22 11.88 -11.36
CA TRP A 444 11.48 11.67 -12.78
C TRP A 444 12.02 12.95 -13.44
N CYS A 445 11.38 14.11 -13.21
CA CYS A 445 11.88 15.41 -13.69
C CYS A 445 13.31 15.68 -13.22
N LEU A 446 13.59 15.50 -11.93
CA LEU A 446 14.92 15.73 -11.37
C LEU A 446 16.00 14.81 -11.95
N SER A 447 15.61 13.63 -12.47
CA SER A 447 16.55 12.70 -13.11
C SER A 447 17.08 13.19 -14.46
N HIS A 448 16.40 14.17 -15.08
CA HIS A 448 16.69 14.64 -16.44
C HIS A 448 16.89 16.16 -16.54
N LEU A 449 16.63 16.92 -15.48
CA LEU A 449 17.01 18.32 -15.40
C LEU A 449 18.52 18.47 -15.17
N LYS A 450 19.16 19.33 -15.95
CA LYS A 450 20.54 19.77 -15.71
C LYS A 450 20.62 20.46 -14.35
N GLU A 451 21.75 20.32 -13.65
CA GLU A 451 21.96 20.97 -12.35
C GLU A 451 21.85 22.49 -12.40
N SER A 452 22.31 23.10 -13.49
CA SER A 452 22.22 24.54 -13.76
C SER A 452 20.85 25.03 -14.21
N ALA A 453 19.87 24.15 -14.43
CA ALA A 453 18.54 24.56 -14.86
C ALA A 453 17.82 25.34 -13.74
N PRO A 454 17.36 26.59 -13.97
CA PRO A 454 16.66 27.37 -12.95
C PRO A 454 15.41 26.69 -12.39
N GLU A 455 14.77 25.86 -13.21
CA GLU A 455 13.56 25.12 -12.86
C GLU A 455 13.83 24.00 -11.84
N ARG A 456 15.09 23.58 -11.70
CA ARG A 456 15.48 22.47 -10.83
C ARG A 456 15.31 22.79 -9.34
N LYS A 457 15.66 24.00 -8.89
CA LYS A 457 15.56 24.41 -7.48
C LYS A 457 14.12 24.29 -6.93
N PRO A 458 13.09 24.89 -7.55
CA PRO A 458 11.71 24.76 -7.07
C PRO A 458 11.18 23.32 -7.16
N ILE A 459 11.51 22.57 -8.23
CA ILE A 459 11.10 21.17 -8.37
C ILE A 459 11.71 20.30 -7.26
N LEU A 460 12.99 20.50 -6.94
CA LEU A 460 13.66 19.79 -5.84
C LEU A 460 13.06 20.13 -4.48
N ALA A 461 12.72 21.41 -4.25
CA ALA A 461 12.07 21.84 -3.01
C ALA A 461 10.70 21.16 -2.84
N ALA A 462 9.86 21.16 -3.88
CA ALA A 462 8.57 20.47 -3.88
C ALA A 462 8.72 18.96 -3.62
N HIS A 463 9.67 18.32 -4.29
CA HIS A 463 9.95 16.88 -4.11
C HIS A 463 10.34 16.54 -2.67
N ARG A 464 11.27 17.30 -2.08
CA ARG A 464 11.72 17.10 -0.69
C ARG A 464 10.60 17.34 0.32
N ALA A 465 9.82 18.42 0.15
CA ALA A 465 8.71 18.74 1.04
C ALA A 465 7.63 17.65 1.01
N HIS A 466 7.24 17.20 -0.18
CA HIS A 466 6.20 16.18 -0.34
C HIS A 466 6.63 14.83 0.25
N LEU A 467 7.85 14.36 -0.05
CA LEU A 467 8.34 13.13 0.55
C LEU A 467 8.50 13.24 2.06
N ALA A 468 8.91 14.40 2.59
CA ALA A 468 8.96 14.65 4.03
C ALA A 468 7.58 14.62 4.70
N ALA A 469 6.50 15.00 3.99
CA ALA A 469 5.13 14.83 4.46
C ALA A 469 4.71 13.36 4.42
N LEU A 470 4.95 12.67 3.30
CA LEU A 470 4.57 11.27 3.12
C LEU A 470 5.20 10.33 4.15
N VAL A 471 6.48 10.50 4.50
CA VAL A 471 7.15 9.60 5.46
C VAL A 471 6.53 9.63 6.87
N LYS A 472 5.80 10.70 7.23
CA LYS A 472 5.04 10.77 8.50
C LYS A 472 3.85 9.82 8.53
N HIS A 473 3.40 9.36 7.36
CA HIS A 473 2.24 8.50 7.17
C HIS A 473 2.60 7.08 6.71
N GLN A 474 3.89 6.71 6.73
CA GLN A 474 4.26 5.32 6.53
C GLN A 474 3.79 4.50 7.73
N ASP A 475 2.97 3.49 7.47
CA ASP A 475 2.39 2.65 8.51
C ASP A 475 3.43 1.67 9.09
N LEU A 476 3.07 0.98 10.18
CA LEU A 476 3.99 0.04 10.84
C LEU A 476 4.43 -1.10 9.91
N THR A 477 3.62 -1.45 8.91
CA THR A 477 3.96 -2.48 7.92
C THR A 477 4.89 -1.98 6.81
N GLY A 478 5.24 -0.70 6.80
CA GLY A 478 6.09 -0.08 5.79
C GLY A 478 5.35 0.44 4.56
N THR A 479 4.02 0.41 4.56
CA THR A 479 3.18 0.79 3.42
C THR A 479 2.58 2.18 3.56
N TRP A 480 2.03 2.69 2.45
CA TRP A 480 1.11 3.82 2.46
C TRP A 480 -0.31 3.34 2.16
N HIS A 481 -1.27 4.06 2.73
CA HIS A 481 -2.68 3.72 2.68
C HIS A 481 -3.38 4.29 1.44
N GLN A 482 -4.50 3.67 1.05
CA GLN A 482 -5.40 4.11 -0.01
C GLN A 482 -5.82 5.57 0.19
N VAL A 483 -6.05 6.00 1.43
CA VAL A 483 -6.11 7.41 1.79
C VAL A 483 -5.00 7.64 2.82
N VAL A 484 -3.99 8.44 2.45
CA VAL A 484 -2.69 8.52 3.13
C VAL A 484 -2.82 8.82 4.62
N ASN A 485 -3.72 9.74 4.98
CA ASN A 485 -3.94 10.16 6.37
C ASN A 485 -5.12 9.44 7.05
N HIS A 486 -5.60 8.32 6.48
CA HIS A 486 -6.66 7.50 7.07
C HIS A 486 -6.13 6.08 7.33
N PRO A 487 -5.54 5.80 8.51
CA PRO A 487 -4.88 4.53 8.83
C PRO A 487 -5.76 3.29 8.69
N GLY A 488 -7.07 3.40 8.87
CA GLY A 488 -8.01 2.28 8.65
C GLY A 488 -8.26 1.95 7.17
N SER A 489 -7.87 2.81 6.21
CA SER A 489 -8.03 2.48 4.79
C SER A 489 -7.01 1.42 4.37
N TYR A 490 -7.29 0.62 3.34
CA TYR A 490 -6.38 -0.48 3.00
C TYR A 490 -5.00 0.01 2.54
N ARG A 491 -4.00 -0.84 2.74
CA ARG A 491 -2.60 -0.59 2.35
C ARG A 491 -2.49 -0.74 0.83
N GLU A 492 -2.21 0.35 0.13
CA GLU A 492 -2.32 0.38 -1.33
C GLU A 492 -0.96 0.11 -1.99
N PHE A 493 -0.94 -0.91 -2.85
CA PHE A 493 0.29 -1.42 -3.43
C PHE A 493 0.98 -0.42 -4.36
N THR A 494 0.24 0.22 -5.26
CA THR A 494 0.86 1.08 -6.29
C THR A 494 1.46 2.35 -5.72
N SER A 495 0.77 3.01 -4.77
CA SER A 495 1.24 4.17 -4.02
C SER A 495 2.53 3.83 -3.29
N THR A 496 2.54 2.69 -2.58
CA THR A 496 3.74 2.21 -1.87
C THR A 496 4.92 2.02 -2.84
N CYS A 497 4.70 1.41 -4.02
CA CYS A 497 5.73 1.28 -5.05
C CYS A 497 6.24 2.63 -5.56
N MET A 498 5.34 3.57 -5.88
CA MET A 498 5.70 4.88 -6.43
C MET A 498 6.47 5.76 -5.44
N ILE A 499 6.03 5.79 -4.19
CA ILE A 499 6.70 6.56 -3.13
C ILE A 499 8.08 5.95 -2.85
N THR A 500 8.16 4.62 -2.74
CA THR A 500 9.43 3.92 -2.50
C THR A 500 10.42 4.14 -3.65
N TYR A 501 9.99 4.03 -4.90
CA TYR A 501 10.83 4.35 -6.07
C TYR A 501 11.40 5.78 -5.96
N SER A 502 10.54 6.74 -5.61
CA SER A 502 10.91 8.15 -5.53
C SER A 502 11.95 8.42 -4.44
N ILE A 503 11.81 7.74 -3.29
CA ILE A 503 12.78 7.81 -2.19
C ILE A 503 14.11 7.18 -2.60
N ILE A 504 14.10 5.96 -3.17
CA ILE A 504 15.33 5.29 -3.63
C ILE A 504 16.06 6.15 -4.64
N ARG A 505 15.35 6.66 -5.65
CA ARG A 505 15.92 7.55 -6.66
C ARG A 505 16.53 8.80 -6.02
N GLY A 506 15.82 9.41 -5.07
CA GLY A 506 16.29 10.59 -4.34
C GLY A 506 17.57 10.33 -3.54
N ILE A 507 17.69 9.18 -2.87
CA ILE A 507 18.92 8.78 -2.16
C ILE A 507 20.06 8.57 -3.16
N ARG A 508 19.84 7.80 -4.22
CA ARG A 508 20.87 7.46 -5.22
C ARG A 508 21.43 8.68 -5.93
N ARG A 509 20.59 9.70 -6.15
CA ARG A 509 20.96 10.95 -6.82
C ARG A 509 21.38 12.06 -5.85
N GLY A 510 21.50 11.78 -4.55
CA GLY A 510 21.94 12.76 -3.54
C GLY A 510 20.92 13.85 -3.22
N TRP A 511 19.66 13.67 -3.60
CA TRP A 511 18.59 14.63 -3.29
C TRP A 511 18.05 14.44 -1.87
N LEU A 512 18.11 13.22 -1.34
CA LEU A 512 17.61 12.86 -0.03
C LEU A 512 18.73 12.28 0.83
N ASP A 513 18.73 12.62 2.11
CA ASP A 513 19.67 12.06 3.07
C ASP A 513 19.39 10.57 3.32
N ARG A 514 20.41 9.74 3.16
CA ARG A 514 20.29 8.28 3.32
C ARG A 514 19.98 7.90 4.77
N LYS A 515 20.52 8.61 5.77
CA LYS A 515 20.28 8.26 7.18
C LYS A 515 18.81 8.45 7.55
N ARG A 516 18.18 9.51 7.06
CA ARG A 516 16.76 9.80 7.27
C ARG A 516 15.83 8.90 6.46
N PHE A 517 16.13 8.67 5.18
CA PHE A 517 15.19 8.01 4.26
C PHE A 517 15.48 6.51 4.03
N GLY A 518 16.66 6.01 4.36
CA GLY A 518 17.02 4.59 4.27
C GLY A 518 16.09 3.68 5.06
N PRO A 519 15.85 3.93 6.36
CA PRO A 519 14.95 3.11 7.18
C PRO A 519 13.51 3.07 6.66
N VAL A 520 13.07 4.10 5.94
CA VAL A 520 11.75 4.12 5.27
C VAL A 520 11.71 3.07 4.16
N VAL A 521 12.77 2.98 3.35
CA VAL A 521 12.87 1.97 2.29
C VAL A 521 13.04 0.57 2.88
N ASP A 522 13.82 0.43 3.95
CA ASP A 522 14.06 -0.86 4.61
C ASP A 522 12.76 -1.51 5.12
N ARG A 523 11.77 -0.69 5.51
CA ARG A 523 10.42 -1.16 5.86
C ARG A 523 9.52 -1.36 4.62
N ALA A 524 9.57 -0.45 3.65
CA ALA A 524 8.70 -0.51 2.48
C ALA A 524 9.03 -1.66 1.54
N TRP A 525 10.31 -2.00 1.39
CA TRP A 525 10.75 -3.00 0.42
C TRP A 525 10.20 -4.41 0.74
N PRO A 526 10.37 -4.96 1.96
CA PRO A 526 9.71 -6.22 2.33
C PRO A 526 8.19 -6.19 2.13
N ALA A 527 7.54 -5.06 2.42
CA ALA A 527 6.09 -4.89 2.26
C ALA A 527 5.61 -4.94 0.80
N ILE A 528 6.44 -4.46 -0.13
CA ILE A 528 6.22 -4.58 -1.58
C ILE A 528 6.41 -6.05 -2.01
N LYS A 529 7.51 -6.69 -1.58
CA LYS A 529 7.83 -8.08 -1.96
C LYS A 529 6.74 -9.07 -1.55
N SER A 530 6.19 -8.94 -0.34
CA SER A 530 5.15 -9.84 0.17
C SER A 530 3.85 -9.80 -0.65
N ARG A 531 3.60 -8.70 -1.36
CA ARG A 531 2.42 -8.48 -2.21
C ARG A 531 2.59 -8.89 -3.67
N ILE A 532 3.75 -9.43 -4.03
CA ILE A 532 4.03 -9.94 -5.38
C ILE A 532 4.22 -11.45 -5.26
N ALA A 533 3.30 -12.26 -5.77
CA ALA A 533 3.45 -13.71 -5.80
C ALA A 533 4.53 -14.15 -6.81
N ALA A 534 4.93 -15.43 -6.79
CA ALA A 534 5.96 -15.96 -7.68
C ALA A 534 5.56 -15.92 -9.17
N ASP A 535 4.27 -16.05 -9.45
CA ASP A 535 3.66 -15.93 -10.78
C ASP A 535 3.34 -14.47 -11.16
N ALA A 536 3.86 -13.51 -10.39
CA ALA A 536 3.60 -12.08 -10.52
C ALA A 536 2.14 -11.64 -10.26
N THR A 537 1.31 -12.48 -9.62
CA THR A 537 0.00 -12.05 -9.09
C THR A 537 0.20 -11.00 -7.99
N LEU A 538 -0.61 -9.94 -8.00
CA LEU A 538 -0.48 -8.79 -7.11
C LEU A 538 -1.60 -8.74 -6.06
N VAL A 539 -1.29 -8.15 -4.90
CA VAL A 539 -2.23 -7.95 -3.79
C VAL A 539 -2.43 -6.45 -3.51
N ASP A 540 -3.69 -6.06 -3.34
CA ASP A 540 -4.15 -4.72 -2.95
C ASP A 540 -3.80 -3.58 -3.93
N VAL A 541 -4.06 -3.83 -5.22
CA VAL A 541 -3.93 -2.81 -6.26
C VAL A 541 -5.24 -2.03 -6.41
N CYS A 542 -5.28 -0.76 -6.02
CA CYS A 542 -6.48 0.07 -6.20
C CYS A 542 -6.80 0.19 -7.70
N THR A 543 -8.02 -0.14 -8.13
CA THR A 543 -8.49 -0.03 -9.52
C THR A 543 -8.32 1.38 -10.12
N GLY A 544 -8.51 1.52 -11.45
CA GLY A 544 -8.57 2.81 -12.13
C GLY A 544 -9.54 3.77 -11.41
N THR A 545 -9.05 4.95 -11.05
CA THR A 545 -9.77 5.89 -10.17
C THR A 545 -9.45 7.30 -10.64
N GLY A 546 -10.47 8.02 -11.10
CA GLY A 546 -10.42 9.47 -11.33
C GLY A 546 -10.94 10.21 -10.10
N LYS A 547 -11.28 11.50 -10.24
CA LYS A 547 -11.89 12.28 -9.16
C LYS A 547 -13.07 11.53 -8.54
N GLN A 548 -13.09 11.44 -7.22
CA GLN A 548 -14.24 10.90 -6.48
C GLN A 548 -14.99 12.05 -5.81
N LYS A 549 -16.28 11.81 -5.52
CA LYS A 549 -17.20 12.81 -4.96
C LYS A 549 -16.97 13.08 -3.48
N ASP A 550 -16.45 12.09 -2.76
CA ASP A 550 -16.25 12.14 -1.31
C ASP A 550 -15.18 11.13 -0.86
N LEU A 551 -14.79 11.23 0.41
CA LEU A 551 -13.86 10.32 1.08
C LEU A 551 -14.30 8.85 0.99
N ARG A 552 -15.59 8.54 1.16
CA ARG A 552 -16.08 7.16 1.18
C ARG A 552 -15.84 6.47 -0.16
N ALA A 553 -16.06 7.19 -1.25
CA ALA A 553 -15.79 6.70 -2.59
C ALA A 553 -14.29 6.36 -2.81
N TYR A 554 -13.35 6.99 -2.10
CA TYR A 554 -11.95 6.55 -2.07
C TYR A 554 -11.72 5.30 -1.24
N LEU A 555 -12.30 5.23 -0.04
CA LEU A 555 -12.18 4.09 0.87
C LEU A 555 -12.73 2.79 0.23
N ASP A 556 -13.77 2.93 -0.57
CA ASP A 556 -14.50 1.82 -1.19
C ASP A 556 -13.93 1.38 -2.54
N ARG A 557 -12.87 2.05 -3.05
CA ARG A 557 -12.31 1.68 -4.35
C ARG A 557 -11.88 0.21 -4.34
N PRO A 558 -12.29 -0.58 -5.35
CA PRO A 558 -11.89 -1.96 -5.47
C PRO A 558 -10.37 -2.13 -5.39
N ALA A 559 -9.94 -2.99 -4.45
CA ALA A 559 -8.57 -3.41 -4.30
C ALA A 559 -8.39 -4.76 -4.98
N ILE A 560 -7.74 -4.76 -6.14
CA ILE A 560 -7.58 -5.93 -6.99
C ILE A 560 -6.60 -6.92 -6.35
N LEU A 561 -7.00 -8.19 -6.32
CA LEU A 561 -6.13 -9.35 -6.09
C LEU A 561 -6.03 -10.09 -7.41
N GLY A 562 -4.85 -10.12 -8.03
CA GLY A 562 -4.72 -10.73 -9.36
C GLY A 562 -3.82 -9.94 -10.30
N LEU A 563 -4.10 -10.13 -11.59
CA LEU A 563 -3.45 -9.41 -12.67
C LEU A 563 -3.97 -7.96 -12.72
N ASP A 564 -3.05 -7.00 -12.65
CA ASP A 564 -3.33 -5.60 -12.96
C ASP A 564 -2.10 -4.94 -13.59
N ASP A 565 -2.22 -4.45 -14.82
CA ASP A 565 -1.10 -3.88 -15.58
C ASP A 565 -0.49 -2.63 -14.93
N ARG A 566 -1.26 -1.89 -14.13
CA ARG A 566 -0.80 -0.67 -13.43
C ARG A 566 0.06 -1.07 -12.24
N GLY A 567 -0.41 -2.05 -11.48
CA GLY A 567 0.35 -2.72 -10.45
C GLY A 567 1.67 -3.26 -11.00
N GLY A 568 1.60 -4.00 -12.12
CA GLY A 568 2.78 -4.55 -12.80
C GLY A 568 3.78 -3.49 -13.23
N ALA A 569 3.29 -2.39 -13.85
CA ALA A 569 4.14 -1.27 -14.24
C ALA A 569 4.85 -0.61 -13.06
N MET A 570 4.13 -0.29 -11.98
CA MET A 570 4.74 0.34 -10.80
C MET A 570 5.68 -0.61 -10.04
N ALA A 571 5.36 -1.90 -9.99
CA ALA A 571 6.22 -2.93 -9.43
C ALA A 571 7.52 -3.07 -10.23
N LEU A 572 7.45 -3.09 -11.57
CA LEU A 572 8.63 -3.13 -12.45
C LEU A 572 9.53 -1.92 -12.23
N LEU A 573 8.96 -0.72 -12.12
CA LEU A 573 9.74 0.49 -11.87
C LEU A 573 10.48 0.43 -10.52
N VAL A 574 9.80 0.10 -9.42
CA VAL A 574 10.43 0.08 -8.10
C VAL A 574 11.43 -1.07 -7.95
N THR A 575 11.15 -2.25 -8.53
CA THR A 575 12.05 -3.42 -8.46
C THR A 575 13.34 -3.20 -9.25
N THR A 576 13.26 -2.62 -10.44
CA THR A 576 14.45 -2.26 -11.22
C THR A 576 15.25 -1.13 -10.57
N GLU A 577 14.59 -0.17 -9.93
CA GLU A 577 15.27 0.89 -9.18
C GLU A 577 15.97 0.36 -7.92
N MET A 578 15.34 -0.56 -7.21
CA MET A 578 15.91 -1.27 -6.06
C MET A 578 17.09 -2.14 -6.48
N ALA A 579 16.98 -2.89 -7.58
CA ALA A 579 18.07 -3.70 -8.13
C ALA A 579 19.30 -2.83 -8.46
N ALA A 580 19.07 -1.71 -9.15
CA ALA A 580 20.15 -0.79 -9.48
C ALA A 580 20.71 -0.09 -8.22
N TRP A 581 19.90 0.19 -7.19
CA TRP A 581 20.41 0.71 -5.91
C TRP A 581 21.34 -0.28 -5.21
N GLN A 582 20.95 -1.55 -5.15
CA GLN A 582 21.78 -2.60 -4.56
C GLN A 582 23.08 -2.81 -5.36
N ARG A 583 23.03 -2.69 -6.68
CA ARG A 583 24.23 -2.74 -7.53
C ARG A 583 25.19 -1.59 -7.21
N ASP A 584 24.69 -0.35 -7.15
CA ASP A 584 25.50 0.84 -6.83
C ASP A 584 26.19 0.73 -5.45
N GLN A 585 25.60 0.00 -4.50
CA GLN A 585 26.17 -0.23 -3.17
C GLN A 585 27.27 -1.29 -3.14
N LYS A 586 27.29 -2.24 -4.09
CA LYS A 586 28.34 -3.26 -4.18
C LYS A 586 29.60 -2.75 -4.87
N THR A 587 29.47 -1.69 -5.67
CA THR A 587 30.56 -1.08 -6.45
C THR A 587 31.23 0.11 -5.73
N ARG A 588 30.79 0.43 -4.51
CA ARG A 588 31.36 1.46 -3.63
C ARG A 588 31.95 0.76 -2.42
#